data_AF-A0A963RQ84-F1
#
_entry.id   AF-A0A963RQ84-F1
#
_cell.length_a   1.000
_cell.length_b   1.000
_cell.length_c   1.000
_cell.angle_alpha   90.00
_cell.angle_beta   90.00
_cell.angle_gamma   90.00
#
_symmetry.space_group_name_H-M   'P 1'
#
loop_
_entity.id
_entity.type
_entity.pdbx_description
1 polymer ?
#
loop_
_entity_poly.entity_id
_entity_poly.type
_entity_poly.pdbx_seq_one_letter_code
_entity_poly.pdbx_strand_id
1 'polypeptide(L)'
;HFFWMPAAVGLPYALLVANILLANGLPDAAGDAAVGKRTLAVRLGPRGAALLYAWLALLAHAWVAAGVALVVLPQAALWALVSAPLSLAATLLILRRAATPAQLKPALVLTITACVVHGVAMAAGLLTVGS
;
A
#
# COMPACT_ATOMS: atom_id res chain seq x y z
N HIS A 1 -8.06 -26.70 13.31
CA HIS A 1 -8.33 -26.02 12.03
C HIS A 1 -7.37 -24.84 11.91
N PHE A 2 -6.38 -24.94 11.02
CA PHE A 2 -5.39 -23.88 10.81
C PHE A 2 -6.12 -22.63 10.26
N PHE A 3 -6.13 -21.56 11.05
CA PHE A 3 -6.96 -20.37 10.83
C PHE A 3 -6.33 -19.57 9.67
N TRP A 4 -6.88 -19.65 8.45
CA TRP A 4 -6.41 -18.89 7.28
C TRP A 4 -6.95 -17.45 7.27
N MET A 5 -7.97 -17.16 8.07
CA MET A 5 -8.60 -15.85 8.19
C MET A 5 -7.60 -14.73 8.58
N PRO A 6 -6.66 -14.90 9.54
CA PRO A 6 -5.71 -13.85 9.88
C PRO A 6 -4.76 -13.55 8.72
N ALA A 7 -4.40 -14.57 7.92
CA ALA A 7 -3.61 -14.37 6.70
C ALA A 7 -4.41 -13.59 5.64
N ALA A 8 -5.69 -13.92 5.45
CA ALA A 8 -6.57 -13.19 4.53
C ALA A 8 -6.80 -11.74 4.97
N VAL A 9 -6.95 -11.47 6.27
CA VAL A 9 -7.07 -10.12 6.85
C VAL A 9 -5.75 -9.35 6.76
N GLY A 10 -4.61 -10.03 6.97
CA GLY A 10 -3.30 -9.41 6.99
C GLY A 10 -2.70 -9.13 5.61
N LEU A 11 -3.11 -9.85 4.57
CA LEU A 11 -2.61 -9.67 3.21
C LEU A 11 -2.70 -8.22 2.67
N PRO A 12 -3.85 -7.52 2.74
CA PRO A 12 -3.95 -6.16 2.22
C PRO A 12 -3.05 -5.19 3.00
N TYR A 13 -2.91 -5.37 4.32
CA TYR A 13 -1.97 -4.60 5.12
C TYR A 13 -0.51 -4.85 4.71
N ALA A 14 -0.13 -6.11 4.48
CA ALA A 14 1.21 -6.47 4.01
C ALA A 14 1.54 -5.85 2.64
N LEU A 15 0.57 -5.78 1.73
CA LEU A 15 0.71 -5.10 0.43
C LEU A 15 0.93 -3.58 0.61
N LEU A 16 0.23 -2.94 1.55
CA LEU A 16 0.44 -1.52 1.86
C LEU A 16 1.80 -1.26 2.54
N VAL A 17 2.28 -2.18 3.38
CA VAL A 17 3.65 -2.12 3.94
C VAL A 17 4.69 -2.25 2.84
N ALA A 18 4.50 -3.15 1.87
CA ALA A 18 5.37 -3.24 0.70
C ALA A 18 5.38 -1.92 -0.10
N ASN A 19 4.25 -1.22 -0.17
CA ASN A 19 4.18 0.13 -0.76
C ASN A 19 4.97 1.17 0.02
N ILE A 20 5.02 1.11 1.35
CA ILE A 20 5.89 2.00 2.16
C ILE A 20 7.35 1.78 1.76
N LEU A 21 7.80 0.52 1.71
CA LEU A 21 9.19 0.19 1.36
C LEU A 21 9.54 0.63 -0.07
N LEU A 22 8.63 0.38 -1.02
CA LEU A 22 8.81 0.80 -2.40
C LEU A 22 8.87 2.33 -2.52
N ALA A 23 7.94 3.05 -1.89
CA ALA A 23 7.92 4.50 -1.92
C ALA A 23 9.17 5.10 -1.26
N ASN A 24 9.63 4.51 -0.15
CA ASN A 24 10.84 4.94 0.56
C ASN A 24 12.11 4.74 -0.28
N GLY A 25 12.15 3.73 -1.14
CA GLY A 25 13.28 3.51 -2.05
C GLY A 25 13.29 4.44 -3.28
N LEU A 26 12.23 5.20 -3.54
CA LEU A 26 12.17 6.09 -4.72
C LEU A 26 13.14 7.27 -4.63
N PRO A 27 13.23 8.04 -3.52
CA PRO A 27 14.17 9.15 -3.44
C PRO A 27 15.64 8.70 -3.52
N ASP A 28 15.94 7.52 -2.98
CA ASP A 28 17.30 6.99 -2.88
C ASP A 28 17.78 6.32 -4.17
N ALA A 29 16.89 6.07 -5.14
CA ALA A 29 17.19 5.31 -6.35
C ALA A 29 18.36 5.88 -7.17
N ALA A 30 18.47 7.21 -7.29
CA ALA A 30 19.56 7.83 -8.04
C ALA A 30 20.92 7.63 -7.34
N GLY A 31 20.96 7.76 -6.02
CA GLY A 31 22.17 7.54 -5.23
C GLY A 31 22.58 6.06 -5.20
N ASP A 32 21.61 5.16 -5.06
CA ASP A 32 21.81 3.71 -5.10
C ASP A 32 22.36 3.24 -6.46
N ALA A 33 21.85 3.80 -7.57
CA ALA A 33 22.37 3.51 -8.90
C ALA A 33 23.82 3.97 -9.07
N ALA A 34 24.18 5.14 -8.55
CA ALA A 34 25.53 5.69 -8.64
C ALA A 34 26.59 4.83 -7.92
N VAL A 35 26.20 4.11 -6.86
CA VAL A 35 27.07 3.16 -6.13
C VAL A 35 26.89 1.71 -6.56
N GLY A 36 26.18 1.46 -7.68
CA GLY A 36 26.03 0.13 -8.28
C GLY A 36 25.01 -0.81 -7.62
N LYS A 37 24.16 -0.32 -6.70
CA LYS A 37 23.08 -1.11 -6.11
C LYS A 37 21.96 -1.35 -7.12
N ARG A 38 21.31 -2.52 -7.02
CA ARG A 38 20.22 -2.96 -7.91
C ARG A 38 18.89 -3.05 -7.16
N THR A 39 18.50 -1.98 -6.47
CA THR A 39 17.21 -1.94 -5.77
C THR A 39 16.03 -1.99 -6.75
N LEU A 40 14.84 -2.37 -6.27
CA LEU A 40 13.63 -2.43 -7.09
C LEU A 40 13.34 -1.10 -7.79
N ALA A 41 13.53 0.02 -7.09
CA ALA A 41 13.36 1.36 -7.64
C ALA A 41 14.38 1.69 -8.76
N VAL A 42 15.63 1.22 -8.63
CA VAL A 42 16.65 1.34 -9.69
C VAL A 42 16.30 0.48 -10.90
N ARG A 43 15.91 -0.77 -10.67
CA ARG A 43 15.63 -1.74 -11.76
C ARG A 43 14.38 -1.38 -12.58
N LEU A 44 13.33 -0.90 -11.93
CA LEU A 44 12.07 -0.53 -12.58
C LEU A 44 12.08 0.89 -13.13
N GLY A 45 13.02 1.71 -12.66
CA GLY A 45 13.03 3.15 -12.89
C GLY A 45 11.83 3.87 -12.26
N PRO A 46 11.78 5.21 -12.36
CA PRO A 46 10.77 6.02 -11.69
C PRO A 46 9.33 5.67 -12.08
N ARG A 47 9.08 5.48 -13.39
CA ARG A 47 7.75 5.15 -13.90
C ARG A 47 7.34 3.71 -13.56
N GLY A 48 8.25 2.75 -13.66
CA GLY A 48 7.94 1.35 -13.34
C GLY A 48 7.66 1.17 -11.85
N ALA A 49 8.40 1.84 -10.98
CA ALA A 49 8.14 1.83 -9.54
C ALA A 49 6.82 2.54 -9.19
N ALA A 50 6.46 3.63 -9.87
CA ALA A 50 5.15 4.27 -9.71
C ALA A 50 3.98 3.35 -10.11
N LEU A 51 4.12 2.62 -11.22
CA LEU A 51 3.12 1.63 -11.66
C LEU A 51 3.02 0.46 -10.69
N LEU A 52 4.16 -0.07 -10.20
CA LEU A 52 4.15 -1.13 -9.19
C LEU A 52 3.45 -0.68 -7.91
N TYR A 53 3.70 0.56 -7.48
CA TYR A 53 3.01 1.15 -6.33
C TYR A 53 1.49 1.16 -6.53
N ALA A 54 1.05 1.66 -7.69
CA ALA A 54 -0.37 1.72 -8.06
C ALA A 54 -1.02 0.33 -8.05
N TRP A 55 -0.32 -0.66 -8.61
CA TRP A 55 -0.77 -2.05 -8.64
C TRP A 55 -0.91 -2.66 -7.25
N LEU A 56 0.10 -2.50 -6.38
CA LEU A 56 0.04 -2.99 -5.00
C LEU A 56 -1.09 -2.32 -4.21
N ALA A 57 -1.28 -1.01 -4.38
CA ALA A 57 -2.38 -0.28 -3.76
C ALA A 57 -3.73 -0.80 -4.25
N LEU A 58 -3.89 -0.99 -5.56
CA LEU A 58 -5.12 -1.54 -6.14
C LEU A 58 -5.40 -2.93 -5.61
N LEU A 59 -4.40 -3.83 -5.61
CA LEU A 59 -4.54 -5.20 -5.10
C LEU A 59 -4.94 -5.23 -3.63
N ALA A 60 -4.35 -4.37 -2.79
CA ALA A 60 -4.69 -4.31 -1.37
C ALA A 60 -6.18 -3.97 -1.15
N HIS A 61 -6.70 -2.95 -1.82
CA HIS A 61 -8.09 -2.53 -1.65
C HIS A 61 -9.06 -3.47 -2.38
N ALA A 62 -8.69 -3.98 -3.55
CA ALA A 62 -9.47 -4.97 -4.29
C ALA A 62 -9.60 -6.28 -3.49
N TRP A 63 -8.55 -6.70 -2.78
CA TRP A 63 -8.60 -7.88 -1.92
C TRP A 63 -9.64 -7.74 -0.80
N VAL A 64 -9.72 -6.57 -0.16
CA VAL A 64 -10.74 -6.31 0.87
C VAL A 64 -12.14 -6.38 0.25
N ALA A 65 -12.37 -5.69 -0.87
CA ALA A 65 -13.67 -5.67 -1.53
C ALA A 65 -14.10 -7.07 -2.02
N ALA A 66 -13.19 -7.80 -2.68
CA ALA A 66 -13.43 -9.15 -3.16
C ALA A 66 -13.61 -10.14 -2.01
N GLY A 67 -12.79 -10.04 -0.96
CA GLY A 67 -12.90 -10.89 0.21
C GLY A 67 -14.26 -10.76 0.90
N VAL A 68 -14.81 -9.56 0.98
CA VAL A 68 -16.17 -9.34 1.50
C VAL A 68 -17.23 -9.87 0.53
N ALA A 69 -17.11 -9.60 -0.77
CA ALA A 69 -18.06 -10.07 -1.78
C ALA A 69 -18.12 -11.61 -1.89
N LEU A 70 -16.99 -12.28 -1.67
CA LEU A 70 -16.87 -13.73 -1.68
C LEU A 70 -17.11 -14.38 -0.31
N VAL A 71 -17.53 -13.60 0.70
CA VAL A 71 -17.81 -14.08 2.07
C VAL A 71 -16.58 -14.73 2.74
N VAL A 72 -15.39 -14.32 2.31
CA VAL A 72 -14.07 -14.71 2.87
C VAL A 72 -13.72 -13.82 4.07
N LEU A 73 -14.10 -12.54 4.00
CA LEU A 73 -13.91 -11.53 5.04
C LEU A 73 -15.27 -11.05 5.56
N PRO A 74 -15.39 -10.71 6.86
CA PRO A 74 -16.62 -10.12 7.39
C PRO A 74 -16.87 -8.74 6.76
N GLN A 75 -18.14 -8.32 6.68
CA GLN A 75 -18.52 -7.00 6.13
C GLN A 75 -17.80 -5.84 6.82
N ALA A 76 -17.48 -5.98 8.11
CA ALA A 76 -16.75 -4.97 8.85
C ALA A 76 -15.34 -4.71 8.31
N ALA A 77 -14.74 -5.62 7.55
CA ALA A 77 -13.47 -5.40 6.87
C ALA A 77 -13.53 -4.25 5.83
N LEU A 78 -14.71 -3.90 5.33
CA LEU A 78 -14.90 -2.77 4.41
C LEU A 78 -14.45 -1.43 5.00
N TRP A 79 -14.38 -1.31 6.32
CA TRP A 79 -13.84 -0.12 6.99
C TRP A 79 -12.40 0.20 6.54
N ALA A 80 -11.63 -0.84 6.23
CA ALA A 80 -10.27 -0.70 5.71
C ALA A 80 -10.21 0.04 4.36
N LEU A 81 -11.31 0.12 3.60
CA LEU A 81 -11.37 0.86 2.33
C LEU A 81 -11.32 2.38 2.51
N VAL A 82 -11.48 2.90 3.73
CA VAL A 82 -11.28 4.33 4.04
C VAL A 82 -9.85 4.80 3.72
N SER A 83 -8.87 3.89 3.66
CA SER A 83 -7.50 4.21 3.20
C SER A 83 -7.35 4.37 1.69
N ALA A 84 -8.34 3.98 0.88
CA ALA A 84 -8.23 3.97 -0.58
C ALA A 84 -7.98 5.36 -1.19
N PRO A 85 -8.68 6.44 -0.77
CA PRO A 85 -8.42 7.78 -1.29
C PRO A 85 -7.00 8.27 -1.00
N LEU A 86 -6.45 7.92 0.16
CA LEU A 86 -5.08 8.29 0.54
C LEU A 86 -4.06 7.56 -0.35
N SER A 87 -4.28 6.28 -0.60
CA SER A 87 -3.44 5.47 -1.50
C SER A 87 -3.51 5.96 -2.94
N LEU A 88 -4.69 6.38 -3.39
CA LEU A 88 -4.87 7.00 -4.71
C LEU A 88 -4.13 8.34 -4.79
N ALA A 89 -4.25 9.20 -3.78
CA ALA A 89 -3.54 10.48 -3.74
C ALA A 89 -2.02 10.28 -3.77
N ALA A 90 -1.49 9.32 -3.00
CA ALA A 90 -0.08 8.94 -3.04
C ALA A 90 0.34 8.44 -4.44
N THR A 91 -0.46 7.56 -5.05
CA THR A 91 -0.23 7.05 -6.42
C THR A 91 -0.12 8.19 -7.43
N LEU A 92 -1.08 9.13 -7.41
CA LEU A 92 -1.09 10.26 -8.33
C LEU A 92 0.13 11.18 -8.11
N LEU A 93 0.54 11.41 -6.87
CA LEU A 93 1.74 12.20 -6.57
C LEU A 93 3.01 11.51 -7.06
N ILE A 94 3.15 10.21 -6.84
CA ILE A 94 4.30 9.44 -7.31
C ILE A 94 4.35 9.47 -8.83
N LEU A 95 3.24 9.19 -9.53
CA LEU A 95 3.19 9.24 -10.99
C LEU A 95 3.58 10.61 -11.56
N ARG A 96 3.12 11.70 -10.92
CA ARG A 96 3.43 13.07 -11.36
C ARG A 96 4.85 13.51 -11.05
N ARG A 97 5.45 12.98 -9.98
CA ARG A 97 6.72 13.47 -9.40
C ARG A 97 7.81 12.40 -9.34
N ALA A 98 7.65 11.29 -10.07
CA ALA A 98 8.60 10.18 -10.05
C ALA A 98 10.02 10.62 -10.43
N ALA A 99 10.14 11.60 -11.34
CA ALA A 99 11.42 12.12 -11.80
C ALA A 99 12.05 13.18 -10.86
N THR A 100 11.34 13.62 -9.82
CA THR A 100 11.78 14.66 -8.88
C THR A 100 11.78 14.16 -7.44
N PRO A 101 12.83 13.41 -7.03
CA PRO A 101 12.97 12.84 -5.68
C PRO A 101 12.63 13.78 -4.52
N ALA A 102 13.10 15.03 -4.60
CA ALA A 102 12.89 16.05 -3.58
C ALA A 102 11.40 16.36 -3.30
N GLN A 103 10.50 16.04 -4.23
CA GLN A 103 9.07 16.33 -4.11
C GLN A 103 8.22 15.11 -3.73
N LEU A 104 8.85 13.97 -3.41
CA LEU A 104 8.17 12.72 -3.04
C LEU A 104 7.82 12.62 -1.54
N LYS A 105 8.35 13.50 -0.69
CA LYS A 105 8.04 13.53 0.75
C LYS A 105 6.53 13.51 1.06
N PRO A 106 5.65 14.27 0.37
CA PRO A 106 4.21 14.19 0.61
C PRO A 106 3.60 12.83 0.24
N ALA A 107 4.12 12.17 -0.80
CA ALA A 107 3.66 10.85 -1.20
C ALA A 107 4.05 9.77 -0.19
N LEU A 108 5.24 9.89 0.41
CA LEU A 108 5.68 9.02 1.52
C LEU A 108 4.76 9.14 2.72
N VAL A 109 4.45 10.37 3.13
CA VAL A 109 3.53 10.63 4.24
C VAL A 109 2.17 10.01 3.95
N LEU A 110 1.59 10.26 2.78
CA LEU A 110 0.29 9.68 2.40
C LEU A 110 0.32 8.14 2.35
N THR A 111 1.43 7.54 1.92
CA THR A 111 1.59 6.07 1.90
C THR A 111 1.56 5.50 3.31
N ILE A 112 2.32 6.10 4.24
CA ILE A 112 2.34 5.69 5.65
C ILE A 112 0.96 5.92 6.28
N THR A 113 0.35 7.09 6.07
CA THR A 113 -0.98 7.39 6.59
C THR A 113 -2.02 6.43 6.05
N ALA A 114 -1.98 6.08 4.77
CA ALA A 114 -2.88 5.09 4.18
C ALA A 114 -2.74 3.72 4.86
N CYS A 115 -1.52 3.24 5.07
CA CYS A 115 -1.26 1.97 5.75
C CYS A 115 -1.76 1.97 7.20
N VAL A 116 -1.51 3.05 7.95
CA VAL A 116 -1.97 3.19 9.34
C VAL A 116 -3.50 3.25 9.41
N VAL A 117 -4.13 4.09 8.58
CA VAL A 117 -5.58 4.20 8.49
C VAL A 117 -6.21 2.86 8.12
N HIS A 118 -5.61 2.13 7.17
CA HIS A 118 -6.07 0.79 6.79
C HIS A 118 -6.07 -0.17 7.97
N GLY A 119 -4.94 -0.28 8.68
CA GLY A 119 -4.79 -1.19 9.81
C GLY A 119 -5.72 -0.85 10.97
N VAL A 120 -5.82 0.44 11.33
CA VAL A 120 -6.70 0.91 12.41
C VAL A 120 -8.17 0.69 12.05
N ALA A 121 -8.58 1.04 10.82
CA ALA A 121 -9.97 0.88 10.40
C ALA A 121 -10.36 -0.60 10.26
N MET A 122 -9.46 -1.46 9.76
CA MET A 122 -9.66 -2.91 9.74
C MET A 122 -9.84 -3.45 11.16
N ALA A 123 -8.95 -3.09 12.09
CA ALA A 123 -9.03 -3.54 13.48
C ALA A 123 -10.33 -3.07 14.16
N ALA A 124 -10.69 -1.79 13.98
CA ALA A 124 -11.93 -1.23 14.50
C ALA A 124 -13.17 -1.96 13.95
N GLY A 125 -13.19 -2.25 12.65
CA GLY A 125 -14.26 -3.04 12.05
C GLY A 125 -14.35 -4.45 12.62
N LEU A 126 -13.22 -5.17 12.76
CA LEU A 126 -13.25 -6.52 13.31
C LEU A 126 -13.71 -6.57 14.78
N LEU A 127 -13.43 -5.52 15.56
CA LEU A 127 -13.91 -5.41 16.94
C LEU A 127 -15.44 -5.35 17.04
N THR A 128 -16.14 -4.79 16.04
CA THR A 128 -17.62 -4.75 16.05
C THR A 128 -18.28 -6.09 15.73
N VAL A 129 -17.51 -7.04 15.19
CA VAL A 129 -17.99 -8.42 14.94
C VAL A 129 -17.87 -9.29 16.21
N GLY A 130 -16.95 -8.93 17.11
CA GLY A 130 -16.71 -9.66 18.36
C GLY A 130 -17.54 -9.20 19.56
N SER A 131 -18.33 -8.13 19.42
CA SER A 131 -19.23 -7.55 20.43
C SER A 131 -20.69 -7.94 20.16
#